data_AF-A0A941DKW2-F1
#
_entry.id   AF-A0A941DKW2-F1
#
_cell.length_a   1.000
_cell.length_b   1.000
_cell.length_c   1.000
_cell.angle_alpha   90.00
_cell.angle_beta   90.00
_cell.angle_gamma   90.00
#
_symmetry.space_group_name_H-M   'P 1'
#
loop_
_entity.id
_entity.type
_entity.pdbx_description
1 polymer ?
#
loop_
_entity_poly.entity_id
_entity_poly.type
_entity_poly.pdbx_seq_one_letter_code
_entity_poly.pdbx_strand_id
1 'polypeptide(L)' 'MSLPTHHFGRAPKIKKAIRTPISLSPEEFDEANQFAMAEHRSRSSFMRSMYLRGLEDFKRKPKK' A
#
# COMPACT_ATOMS: atom_id res chain seq x y z
N MET A 1 35.59 -34.13 -0.71
CA MET A 1 34.14 -34.20 -0.94
C MET A 1 33.61 -32.77 -0.94
N SER A 2 33.18 -32.25 -2.08
CA SER A 2 32.78 -30.85 -2.26
C SER A 2 31.25 -30.76 -2.18
N LEU A 3 30.71 -29.96 -1.25
CA LEU A 3 29.27 -29.77 -1.11
C LEU A 3 28.70 -28.95 -2.27
N PRO A 4 27.50 -29.28 -2.78
CA PRO A 4 26.85 -28.53 -3.85
C PRO A 4 26.33 -27.19 -3.32
N THR A 5 26.83 -26.09 -3.87
CA THR A 5 26.29 -24.75 -3.65
C THR A 5 24.89 -24.66 -4.26
N HIS A 6 23.85 -24.68 -3.42
CA HIS A 6 22.50 -24.34 -3.85
C HIS A 6 22.46 -22.88 -4.34
N HIS A 7 22.29 -22.70 -5.64
CA HIS A 7 21.88 -21.41 -6.20
C HIS A 7 20.48 -21.09 -5.68
N PHE A 8 20.40 -20.26 -4.65
CA PHE A 8 19.14 -19.64 -4.25
C PHE A 8 18.57 -18.91 -5.47
N GLY A 9 17.49 -19.46 -6.02
CA GLY A 9 16.74 -18.84 -7.11
C GLY A 9 16.43 -17.40 -6.73
N ARG A 10 16.71 -16.48 -7.65
CA ARG A 10 16.47 -15.04 -7.46
C ARG A 10 15.04 -14.83 -6.96
N ALA A 11 14.91 -14.30 -5.75
CA ALA A 11 13.61 -13.86 -5.23
C ALA A 11 12.91 -13.00 -6.29
N PRO A 12 11.58 -13.15 -6.47
CA PRO A 12 10.84 -12.41 -7.48
C PRO A 12 11.13 -10.92 -7.33
N LYS A 13 11.49 -10.25 -8.44
CA LYS A 13 11.82 -8.82 -8.45
C LYS A 13 10.64 -8.06 -7.87
N ILE A 14 10.79 -7.59 -6.64
CA ILE A 14 9.80 -6.74 -5.97
C ILE A 14 9.55 -5.57 -6.91
N LYS A 15 8.34 -5.47 -7.46
CA LYS A 15 7.97 -4.34 -8.31
C LYS A 15 8.19 -3.08 -7.47
N LYS A 16 9.09 -2.20 -7.92
CA LYS A 16 9.43 -0.98 -7.18
C LYS A 16 8.15 -0.20 -6.90
N ALA A 17 7.95 0.21 -5.66
CA ALA A 17 6.83 1.06 -5.29
C ALA A 17 6.92 2.37 -6.10
N ILE A 18 5.88 2.70 -6.85
CA ILE A 18 5.76 3.97 -7.56
C ILE A 18 5.19 4.98 -6.57
N ARG A 19 5.82 6.16 -6.47
CA ARG A 19 5.26 7.27 -5.69
C ARG A 19 4.18 7.94 -6.53
N THR A 20 2.96 7.97 -6.01
CA THR A 20 1.84 8.66 -6.65
C THR A 20 1.60 9.98 -5.93
N PRO A 21 1.83 11.13 -6.58
CA PRO A 21 1.44 12.42 -6.00
C PRO A 21 -0.10 12.50 -6.00
N ILE A 22 -0.65 12.93 -4.86
CA ILE A 22 -2.08 13.23 -4.70
C ILE A 22 -2.21 14.63 -4.10
N SER A 23 -3.19 15.38 -4.58
CA SER A 23 -3.57 16.65 -3.98
C SER A 23 -4.69 16.39 -2.98
N LEU A 24 -4.53 16.92 -1.78
CA LEU A 24 -5.52 16.87 -0.71
C LEU A 24 -5.79 18.30 -0.25
N SER A 25 -7.01 18.59 0.17
CA SER A 25 -7.29 19.80 0.94
C SER A 25 -6.56 19.73 2.29
N PRO A 26 -6.35 20.87 2.98
CA PRO A 26 -5.79 20.87 4.33
C PRO A 26 -6.60 20.00 5.30
N GLU A 27 -7.92 20.05 5.20
CA GLU A 27 -8.85 19.30 6.06
C GLU A 27 -8.70 17.78 5.86
N GLU A 28 -8.67 17.32 4.60
CA GLU A 28 -8.47 15.90 4.26
C GLU A 28 -7.11 15.39 4.75
N PHE A 29 -6.08 16.24 4.67
CA PHE A 29 -4.74 15.91 5.12
C PHE A 29 -4.67 15.73 6.65
N ASP A 30 -5.28 16.65 7.38
CA ASP A 30 -5.30 16.63 8.85
C ASP A 30 -6.11 15.44 9.37
N GLU A 31 -7.27 15.18 8.76
CA GLU A 31 -8.11 14.03 9.09
C GLU A 31 -7.37 12.70 8.82
N ALA A 32 -6.75 12.55 7.65
CA ALA A 32 -5.94 11.37 7.34
C ALA A 32 -4.76 11.18 8.30
N ASN A 33 -4.17 12.27 8.80
CA ASN A 33 -3.09 12.20 9.77
C ASN A 33 -3.59 11.78 11.15
N GLN A 34 -4.72 12.32 11.60
CA GLN A 34 -5.35 11.96 12.88
C GLN A 34 -5.70 10.47 12.92
N PHE A 35 -6.33 9.94 11.88
CA PHE A 35 -6.67 8.51 11.82
C PHE A 35 -5.44 7.61 11.71
N ALA A 36 -4.43 8.01 10.94
CA ALA A 36 -3.18 7.26 10.88
C ALA A 36 -2.50 7.16 12.25
N MET A 37 -2.50 8.26 13.02
CA MET A 37 -1.98 8.28 14.40
C MET A 37 -2.78 7.36 15.33
N ALA A 38 -4.11 7.38 15.23
CA ALA A 38 -4.98 6.52 16.03
C ALA A 38 -4.74 5.01 15.78
N GLU A 39 -4.33 4.62 14.56
CA GLU A 39 -3.97 3.24 14.22
C GLU A 39 -2.49 2.89 14.44
N HIS A 40 -1.68 3.79 15.02
CA HIS A 40 -0.22 3.65 15.14
C HIS A 40 0.48 3.34 13.81
N ARG A 41 0.07 4.01 12.73
CA ARG A 41 0.58 3.80 11.36
C ARG A 41 1.04 5.11 10.73
N SER A 42 1.87 5.00 9.69
CA SER A 42 2.18 6.16 8.85
C SER A 42 0.97 6.56 8.02
N ARG A 43 0.81 7.86 7.76
CA ARG A 43 -0.25 8.39 6.89
C ARG A 43 -0.29 7.70 5.53
N SER A 44 0.86 7.47 4.91
CA SER A 44 0.93 6.80 3.61
C SER A 44 0.49 5.33 3.66
N SER A 45 0.76 4.62 4.77
CA SER A 45 0.26 3.26 4.99
C SER A 45 -1.26 3.25 5.19
N PHE A 46 -1.78 4.18 6.00
CA PHE A 46 -3.21 4.37 6.22
C PHE A 46 -3.96 4.72 4.92
N MET A 47 -3.48 5.71 4.17
CA MET A 47 -4.09 6.09 2.89
C MET A 47 -4.09 4.93 1.89
N ARG A 48 -3.04 4.10 1.89
CA ARG A 48 -2.97 2.89 1.05
C ARG A 48 -4.03 1.86 1.45
N SER A 49 -4.28 1.65 2.74
CA SER A 49 -5.31 0.69 3.19
C SER A 49 -6.70 1.16 2.78
N MET A 50 -7.00 2.45 2.94
CA MET A 50 -8.27 3.05 2.49
C MET A 50 -8.44 2.94 0.97
N TYR A 51 -7.39 3.24 0.20
CA TYR A 51 -7.41 3.09 -1.25
C TYR A 51 -7.73 1.64 -1.68
N LEU A 52 -7.04 0.65 -1.10
CA LEU A 52 -7.25 -0.76 -1.43
C LEU A 52 -8.68 -1.21 -1.08
N ARG A 53 -9.18 -0.81 0.08
CA ARG A 53 -10.57 -1.09 0.50
C ARG A 53 -11.57 -0.52 -0.51
N GLY A 54 -11.40 0.74 -0.90
CA GLY A 54 -12.26 1.37 -1.90
C GLY A 54 -12.24 0.66 -3.26
N LEU A 55 -11.07 0.16 -3.69
CA LEU A 55 -10.97 -0.65 -4.92
C LEU A 55 -11.70 -1.98 -4.83
N GLU A 56 -11.61 -2.67 -3.69
CA GLU A 56 -12.34 -3.92 -3.47
C GLU A 56 -13.85 -3.68 -3.48
N ASP A 57 -14.31 -2.65 -2.77
CA ASP A 57 -15.72 -2.27 -2.73
C ASP A 57 -16.24 -1.88 -4.12
N PHE A 58 -15.45 -1.15 -4.90
CA PHE A 58 -15.80 -0.79 -6.28
C PHE A 58 -15.93 -2.03 -7.18
N LYS A 59 -15.02 -3.01 -7.05
CA LYS A 59 -15.09 -4.26 -7.83
C LYS A 59 -16.30 -5.12 -7.47
N ARG A 60 -16.75 -5.08 -6.22
CA ARG A 60 -17.90 -5.85 -5.73
C ARG A 60 -19.23 -5.26 -6.17
N LYS A 61 -19.30 -3.95 -6.45
CA LYS A 61 -20.53 -3.31 -6.92
C LYS A 61 -20.82 -3.78 -8.36
N PRO A 62 -22.01 -4.34 -8.64
CA PRO A 62 -22.39 -4.67 -10.01
C PRO A 62 -22.44 -3.38 -10.83
N LYS A 63 -21.71 -3.34 -11.95
CA LYS A 63 -21.83 -2.26 -12.93
C LYS A 63 -23.24 -2.34 -13.51
N LYS A 64 -24.08 -1.36 -13.16
CA LYS A 64 -25.37 -1.13 -13.83
C LYS A 64 -25.15 -0.69 -15.26
#